data_AF-A0A502EIM8-F1
#
_entry.id   AF-A0A502EIM8-F1
#
_cell.length_a   1.000
_cell.length_b   1.000
_cell.length_c   1.000
_cell.angle_alpha   90.00
_cell.angle_beta   90.00
_cell.angle_gamma   90.00
#
_symmetry.space_group_name_H-M   'P 1'
#
loop_
_entity.id
_entity.type
_entity.pdbx_description
1 polymer ?
#
loop_
_entity_poly.entity_id
_entity_poly.type
_entity_poly.pdbx_seq_one_letter_code
_entity_poly.pdbx_strand_id
1 'polypeptide(L)'
;MTRENQKPSENDVMQAMAKFLSDLWFEDDFRDQPEHLSEIFETILLTEMGDDQDLRIKMVSSIRTSKLLANAIGSFSDMEINNACKKIMNA
;
A
#
# COMPACT_ATOMS: atom_id res chain seq x y z
N MET A 1 24.45 22.67 -7.46
CA MET A 1 24.25 22.29 -6.04
C MET A 1 23.35 21.07 -6.02
N THR A 2 23.89 19.90 -5.65
CA THR A 2 23.13 18.65 -5.56
C THR A 2 22.16 18.75 -4.38
N ARG A 3 20.90 18.32 -4.60
CA ARG A 3 19.81 18.35 -3.61
C ARG A 3 19.96 17.31 -2.48
N GLU A 4 21.10 16.62 -2.43
CA GLU A 4 21.35 15.43 -1.58
C GLU A 4 21.30 15.70 -0.06
N ASN A 5 21.38 16.97 0.37
CA ASN A 5 21.38 17.33 1.79
C ASN A 5 20.07 17.97 2.30
N GLN A 6 19.03 18.11 1.46
CA GLN A 6 17.72 18.52 1.95
C GLN A 6 17.01 17.29 2.53
N LYS A 7 17.01 17.17 3.86
CA LYS A 7 16.11 16.23 4.53
C LYS A 7 14.68 16.65 4.19
N PRO A 8 13.84 15.75 3.64
CA PRO A 8 12.45 16.08 3.39
C PRO A 8 11.81 16.52 4.72
N SER A 9 11.05 17.61 4.68
CA SER A 9 10.25 18.03 5.81
C SER A 9 9.14 17.00 6.07
N GLU A 10 8.57 17.02 7.28
CA GLU A 10 7.37 16.22 7.58
C GLU A 10 6.27 16.49 6.55
N ASN A 11 6.11 17.74 6.11
CA ASN A 11 5.12 18.11 5.10
C ASN A 11 5.39 17.44 3.74
N ASP A 12 6.66 17.39 3.30
CA ASP A 12 7.02 16.73 2.04
C ASP A 12 6.66 15.24 2.06
N VAL A 13 6.89 14.57 3.20
CA VAL A 13 6.54 13.16 3.39
C VAL A 13 5.03 12.96 3.40
N MET A 14 4.29 13.82 4.11
CA MET A 14 2.83 13.73 4.19
C MET A 14 2.17 14.01 2.83
N GLN A 15 2.68 14.95 2.06
CA GLN A 15 2.21 15.21 0.69
C GLN A 15 2.47 14.01 -0.23
N ALA A 16 3.65 13.40 -0.16
CA ALA A 16 3.94 12.18 -0.92
C ALA A 16 3.01 11.03 -0.54
N MET A 17 2.68 10.88 0.75
CA MET A 17 1.77 9.84 1.23
C MET A 17 0.32 10.09 0.82
N ALA A 18 -0.15 11.34 0.89
CA ALA A 18 -1.46 11.72 0.39
C ALA A 18 -1.59 11.47 -1.11
N LYS A 19 -0.54 11.78 -1.89
CA LYS A 19 -0.51 11.47 -3.32
C LYS A 19 -0.56 9.96 -3.58
N PHE A 20 0.28 9.18 -2.89
CA PHE A 20 0.28 7.72 -3.01
C PHE A 20 -1.11 7.13 -2.72
N LEU A 21 -1.73 7.49 -1.60
CA LEU A 21 -3.08 7.01 -1.23
C LEU A 21 -4.14 7.44 -2.24
N SER A 22 -4.06 8.68 -2.75
CA SER A 22 -4.97 9.16 -3.79
C SER A 22 -4.81 8.38 -5.09
N ASP A 23 -3.58 8.07 -5.50
CA ASP A 23 -3.30 7.32 -6.73
C ASP A 23 -3.73 5.85 -6.58
N LEU A 24 -3.50 5.24 -5.40
CA LEU A 24 -3.89 3.87 -5.09
C LEU A 24 -5.41 3.65 -5.11
N TRP A 25 -6.19 4.68 -4.78
CA TRP A 25 -7.67 4.60 -4.73
C TRP A 25 -8.33 4.50 -6.11
N PHE A 26 -7.62 4.88 -7.18
CA PHE A 26 -8.13 4.77 -8.56
C PHE A 26 -7.88 3.39 -9.18
N GLU A 27 -7.08 2.55 -8.52
CA GLU A 27 -6.95 1.13 -8.88
C GLU A 27 -7.93 0.35 -7.97
N ASP A 28 -8.82 -0.45 -8.58
CA ASP A 28 -9.96 -1.13 -7.93
C ASP A 28 -9.64 -1.75 -6.55
N ASP A 29 -10.64 -1.73 -5.65
CA ASP A 29 -10.76 -2.43 -4.35
C ASP A 29 -9.43 -2.78 -3.66
N PHE A 30 -8.55 -1.80 -3.46
CA PHE A 30 -7.30 -2.03 -2.72
C PHE A 30 -7.54 -2.58 -1.29
N ARG A 31 -8.73 -2.34 -0.71
CA ARG A 31 -9.13 -2.91 0.59
C ARG A 31 -9.18 -4.44 0.54
N ASP A 32 -9.48 -4.99 -0.62
CA ASP A 32 -9.57 -6.43 -0.88
C ASP A 32 -8.27 -7.00 -1.45
N GLN A 33 -7.26 -6.15 -1.70
CA GLN A 33 -5.92 -6.57 -2.11
C GLN A 33 -5.30 -7.65 -1.20
N PRO A 34 -5.46 -7.63 0.14
CA PRO A 34 -4.99 -8.72 0.98
C PRO A 34 -5.61 -10.08 0.64
N GLU A 35 -6.89 -10.10 0.31
CA GLU A 35 -7.63 -11.30 -0.07
C GLU A 35 -7.20 -11.77 -1.46
N HIS A 36 -7.14 -10.87 -2.44
CA HIS A 36 -6.64 -11.17 -3.79
C HIS A 36 -5.21 -11.74 -3.78
N LEU A 37 -4.31 -11.16 -2.98
CA LEU A 37 -2.95 -11.67 -2.83
C LEU A 37 -2.93 -13.06 -2.17
N SER A 38 -3.83 -13.31 -1.22
CA SER A 38 -3.95 -14.61 -0.56
C SER A 38 -4.39 -15.69 -1.57
N GLU A 39 -5.41 -15.41 -2.38
CA GLU A 39 -5.90 -16.33 -3.43
C GLU A 39 -4.81 -16.66 -4.47
N ILE A 40 -4.07 -15.64 -4.92
CA ILE A 40 -2.96 -15.82 -5.87
C ILE A 40 -1.86 -16.69 -5.24
N PHE A 41 -1.47 -16.40 -4.00
CA PHE A 41 -0.39 -17.13 -3.35
C PHE A 41 -0.79 -18.55 -2.98
N GLU A 42 -2.04 -18.81 -2.58
CA GLU A 42 -2.57 -20.16 -2.42
C GLU A 42 -2.44 -20.96 -3.71
N THR A 43 -2.74 -20.36 -4.86
CA THR A 43 -2.56 -21.02 -6.17
C THR A 43 -1.08 -21.32 -6.44
N ILE A 44 -0.17 -20.40 -6.14
CA ILE A 44 1.28 -20.61 -6.35
C ILE A 44 1.82 -21.70 -5.40
N LEU A 45 1.31 -21.79 -4.17
CA LEU A 45 1.71 -22.81 -3.20
C LEU A 45 1.37 -24.24 -3.66
N LEU A 46 0.45 -24.41 -4.62
CA LEU A 46 0.13 -25.70 -5.24
C LEU A 46 1.10 -26.09 -6.37
N THR A 47 2.03 -25.22 -6.73
CA THR A 47 3.03 -25.45 -7.79
C THR A 47 4.40 -25.77 -7.19
N GLU A 48 5.36 -26.23 -8.01
CA GLU A 48 6.75 -26.45 -7.59
C GLU A 48 7.41 -25.16 -7.06
N MET A 49 6.99 -23.99 -7.53
CA MET A 49 7.46 -22.70 -6.98
C MET A 49 7.07 -22.52 -5.52
N GLY A 50 5.99 -23.17 -5.10
CA GLY A 50 5.54 -23.19 -3.71
C GLY A 50 6.58 -23.74 -2.76
N ASP A 51 7.55 -24.55 -3.18
CA ASP A 51 8.59 -25.09 -2.28
C ASP A 51 9.75 -24.12 -2.01
N ASP A 52 9.81 -23.00 -2.73
CA ASP A 52 10.81 -21.96 -2.50
C ASP A 52 10.52 -21.18 -1.20
N GLN A 53 11.39 -21.36 -0.21
CA GLN A 53 11.24 -20.75 1.11
C GLN A 53 11.34 -19.22 1.07
N ASP A 54 12.22 -18.66 0.24
CA ASP A 54 12.38 -17.21 0.11
C ASP A 54 11.15 -16.58 -0.54
N LEU A 55 10.55 -17.28 -1.51
CA LEU A 55 9.30 -16.89 -2.12
C LEU A 55 8.16 -16.87 -1.09
N ARG A 56 8.02 -17.92 -0.26
CA ARG A 56 7.01 -17.95 0.81
C ARG A 56 7.16 -16.81 1.79
N ILE A 57 8.39 -16.47 2.18
CA ILE A 57 8.66 -15.34 3.08
C ILE A 57 8.20 -14.02 2.44
N LYS A 58 8.50 -13.81 1.15
CA LYS A 58 8.06 -12.62 0.41
C LYS A 58 6.54 -12.57 0.29
N MET A 59 5.88 -13.69 -0.01
CA MET A 59 4.41 -13.78 -0.07
C MET A 59 3.76 -13.35 1.26
N VAL A 60 4.22 -13.93 2.37
CA VAL A 60 3.69 -13.60 3.71
C VAL A 60 3.93 -12.12 4.05
N SER A 61 5.12 -11.59 3.71
CA SER A 61 5.44 -10.18 3.93
C SER A 61 4.54 -9.24 3.12
N SER A 62 4.24 -9.59 1.87
CA SER A 62 3.33 -8.83 1.00
C SER A 62 1.90 -8.81 1.54
N ILE A 63 1.36 -9.98 1.93
CA ILE A 63 0.03 -10.06 2.58
C ILE A 63 0.02 -9.19 3.84
N ARG A 64 1.04 -9.32 4.70
CA ARG A 64 1.10 -8.57 5.97
C ARG A 64 1.11 -7.06 5.73
N THR A 65 1.90 -6.60 4.77
CA THR A 65 2.01 -5.16 4.44
C THR A 65 0.70 -4.63 3.87
N SER A 66 0.06 -5.38 2.96
CA SER A 66 -1.24 -5.02 2.40
C SER A 66 -2.34 -4.98 3.48
N LYS A 67 -2.38 -5.96 4.41
CA LYS A 67 -3.30 -5.96 5.56
C LYS A 67 -3.10 -4.74 6.47
N LEU A 68 -1.85 -4.37 6.76
CA LEU A 68 -1.56 -3.18 7.56
C LEU A 68 -2.09 -1.91 6.88
N LEU A 69 -1.89 -1.78 5.57
CA LEU A 69 -2.39 -0.64 4.80
C LEU A 69 -3.93 -0.62 4.80
N ALA A 70 -4.58 -1.73 4.44
CA ALA A 70 -6.04 -1.84 4.43
C ALA A 70 -6.65 -1.52 5.80
N ASN A 71 -6.06 -2.02 6.88
CA ASN A 71 -6.51 -1.74 8.25
C ASN A 71 -6.32 -0.27 8.65
N ALA A 72 -5.20 0.35 8.26
CA ALA A 72 -4.91 1.74 8.62
C ALA A 72 -5.96 2.71 8.05
N ILE A 73 -6.55 2.36 6.90
CA ILE A 73 -7.54 3.20 6.22
C ILE A 73 -8.97 2.62 6.21
N GLY A 74 -9.15 1.40 6.70
CA GLY A 74 -10.43 0.68 6.68
C GLY A 74 -11.54 1.33 7.50
N SER A 75 -11.20 2.12 8.52
CA SER A 75 -12.16 2.86 9.34
C SER A 75 -12.72 4.11 8.65
N PHE A 76 -12.18 4.51 7.51
CA PHE A 76 -12.60 5.72 6.80
C PHE A 76 -13.27 5.35 5.48
N SER A 77 -14.29 6.12 5.13
CA SER A 77 -14.91 6.05 3.81
C SER A 77 -13.99 6.62 2.74
N ASP A 78 -14.25 6.21 1.50
CA ASP A 78 -13.55 6.65 0.29
C ASP A 78 -13.57 8.17 0.14
N MET A 79 -14.72 8.76 0.45
CA MET A 79 -14.92 10.21 0.39
C MET A 79 -14.08 10.94 1.43
N GLU A 80 -13.98 10.40 2.66
CA GLU A 80 -13.16 10.98 3.72
C GLU A 80 -11.68 10.95 3.35
N ILE A 81 -11.19 9.83 2.83
CA ILE A 81 -9.80 9.65 2.40
C ILE A 81 -9.46 10.59 1.25
N ASN A 82 -10.30 10.63 0.20
CA ASN A 82 -10.09 11.52 -0.95
C ASN A 82 -10.06 13.00 -0.52
N ASN A 83 -11.00 13.41 0.33
CA ASN A 83 -11.05 14.78 0.83
C ASN A 83 -9.83 15.12 1.70
N ALA A 84 -9.36 14.20 2.54
CA ALA A 84 -8.15 14.39 3.34
C ALA A 84 -6.91 14.50 2.44
N CYS A 85 -6.75 13.61 1.45
CA CYS A 85 -5.63 13.64 0.53
C CYS A 85 -5.58 14.96 -0.27
N LYS A 86 -6.73 15.41 -0.80
CA LYS A 86 -6.83 16.71 -1.49
C LYS A 86 -6.46 17.89 -0.60
N LYS A 87 -6.80 17.87 0.69
CA LYS A 87 -6.42 18.94 1.62
C LYS A 87 -4.92 18.98 1.84
N ILE A 88 -4.30 17.82 2.08
CA ILE A 88 -2.86 17.72 2.35
C ILE A 88 -2.04 18.10 1.10
N MET A 89 -2.46 17.67 -0.10
CA MET A 89 -1.76 18.00 -1.34
C MET A 89 -1.85 19.49 -1.73
N ASN A 90 -2.83 20.22 -1.21
CA ASN A 90 -3.04 21.66 -1.49
C ASN A 90 -2.63 22.58 -0.32
N ALA A 91 -2.01 22.02 0.73
CA ALA A 91 -1.53 22.73 1.91
C ALA A 91 -0.05 23.11 1.77
#